data_AF-A0A1G0FSA5-F1
#
_entry.id   AF-A0A1G0FSA5-F1
#
_cell.length_a   1.000
_cell.length_b   1.000
_cell.length_c   1.000
_cell.angle_alpha   90.00
_cell.angle_beta   90.00
_cell.angle_gamma   90.00
#
_symmetry.space_group_name_H-M   'P 1'
#
loop_
_entity.id
_entity.type
_entity.pdbx_description
1 polymer ?
#
loop_
_entity_poly.entity_id
_entity_poly.type
_entity_poly.pdbx_seq_one_letter_code
_entity_poly.pdbx_strand_id
1 'polypeptide(L)'
;MHILLVHQLFIRPDDPGGTRHYELARHLAARGHRVTILAGTRSYLTGASIARGAREVLAPGLEIIRCGSAGRVHRNFAWRTLDFLTFTWTSLLAGLRLGPADVVWATSPPLLQAASAWAIARSKRLPWVFEVRDLWPAFAIEVGVLRNRLLIALSLWLERFLYRRADRVVVNSPGFIRHVKGRGVAESRLTLIPNGVEARMFDPAADGSSFRSAHALGERFVAVYAGAHGLSNDLGVVLQAAGELREERGIAFVFVGDGKEKGVLEARAEAEGLDNVLFLPPVAKEEMAEVLAAADCGIAIL
;
A
#
# COMPACT_ATOMS: atom_id res chain seq x y z
N MET A 1 -25.96 -3.19 -2.42
CA MET A 1 -25.40 -2.05 -3.18
C MET A 1 -24.31 -2.54 -4.14
N HIS A 2 -24.13 -1.87 -5.27
CA HIS A 2 -23.04 -2.04 -6.21
C HIS A 2 -22.00 -0.92 -6.06
N ILE A 3 -20.78 -1.29 -5.69
CA ILE A 3 -19.65 -0.41 -5.43
C ILE A 3 -18.67 -0.50 -6.60
N LEU A 4 -18.35 0.64 -7.22
CA LEU A 4 -17.31 0.72 -8.25
C LEU A 4 -16.02 1.27 -7.63
N LEU A 5 -15.01 0.41 -7.47
CA LEU A 5 -13.69 0.78 -6.97
C LEU A 5 -12.73 1.08 -8.12
N VAL A 6 -12.13 2.27 -8.15
CA VAL A 6 -11.04 2.61 -9.06
C VAL A 6 -9.71 2.52 -8.33
N HIS A 7 -8.92 1.51 -8.66
CA HIS A 7 -7.64 1.24 -8.02
C HIS A 7 -6.66 0.55 -8.99
N GLN A 8 -5.79 1.34 -9.63
CA GLN A 8 -4.79 0.89 -10.58
C GLN A 8 -3.88 -0.21 -10.02
N LEU A 9 -3.39 0.01 -8.80
CA LEU A 9 -2.41 -0.86 -8.14
C LEU A 9 -3.09 -1.97 -7.33
N PHE A 10 -4.34 -2.30 -7.62
CA PHE A 10 -5.05 -3.39 -6.98
C PHE A 10 -4.37 -4.72 -7.31
N ILE A 11 -4.12 -5.50 -6.28
CA ILE A 11 -3.48 -6.81 -6.36
C ILE A 11 -4.31 -7.87 -5.63
N ARG A 12 -4.11 -9.12 -6.01
CA ARG A 12 -4.72 -10.29 -5.37
C ARG A 12 -3.78 -10.86 -4.31
N PRO A 13 -4.24 -11.78 -3.44
CA PRO A 13 -3.39 -12.41 -2.43
C PRO A 13 -2.16 -13.12 -2.98
N ASP A 14 -2.24 -13.67 -4.20
CA ASP A 14 -1.14 -14.35 -4.90
C ASP A 14 -0.11 -13.39 -5.53
N ASP A 15 -0.40 -12.09 -5.56
CA ASP A 15 0.50 -11.09 -6.11
C ASP A 15 1.25 -10.38 -4.96
N PRO A 16 2.54 -10.03 -5.12
CA PRO A 16 3.29 -9.34 -4.08
C PRO A 16 2.73 -7.93 -3.81
N GLY A 17 2.57 -7.60 -2.53
CA GLY A 17 2.26 -6.25 -2.05
C GLY A 17 1.08 -6.17 -1.06
N GLY A 18 0.51 -4.97 -0.91
CA GLY A 18 -0.61 -4.72 0.00
C GLY A 18 -1.97 -5.19 -0.53
N THR A 19 -2.55 -6.20 0.11
CA THR A 19 -3.83 -6.85 -0.29
C THR A 19 -5.07 -6.27 0.40
N ARG A 20 -4.94 -5.14 1.11
CA ARG A 20 -6.01 -4.52 1.91
C ARG A 20 -7.33 -4.36 1.14
N HIS A 21 -7.28 -3.82 -0.08
CA HIS A 21 -8.49 -3.58 -0.87
C HIS A 21 -9.14 -4.87 -1.34
N TYR A 22 -8.36 -5.94 -1.53
CA TYR A 22 -8.92 -7.26 -1.80
C TYR A 22 -9.71 -7.76 -0.59
N GLU A 23 -9.14 -7.69 0.63
CA GLU A 23 -9.84 -8.12 1.84
C GLU A 23 -11.11 -7.31 2.09
N LEU A 24 -11.05 -5.98 1.95
CA LEU A 24 -12.22 -5.12 2.08
C LEU A 24 -13.29 -5.47 1.06
N ALA A 25 -12.91 -5.66 -0.21
CA ALA A 25 -13.84 -6.02 -1.26
C ALA A 25 -14.48 -7.40 -1.03
N ARG A 26 -13.71 -8.38 -0.55
CA ARG A 26 -14.21 -9.70 -0.15
C ARG A 26 -15.20 -9.60 1.03
N HIS A 27 -14.88 -8.81 2.05
CA HIS A 27 -15.77 -8.57 3.19
C HIS A 27 -17.06 -7.84 2.83
N LEU A 28 -17.01 -6.94 1.84
CA LEU A 28 -18.20 -6.29 1.29
C LEU A 28 -19.04 -7.29 0.48
N ALA A 29 -18.40 -8.11 -0.37
CA ALA A 29 -19.08 -9.14 -1.13
C ALA A 29 -19.79 -10.16 -0.23
N ALA A 30 -19.12 -10.63 0.83
CA ALA A 30 -19.70 -11.52 1.83
C ALA A 30 -20.91 -10.93 2.59
N ARG A 31 -21.04 -9.59 2.63
CA ARG A 31 -22.20 -8.89 3.19
C ARG A 31 -23.31 -8.62 2.16
N GLY A 32 -23.22 -9.23 0.97
CA GLY A 32 -24.23 -9.10 -0.09
C GLY A 32 -24.07 -7.86 -0.97
N HIS A 33 -22.95 -7.13 -0.86
CA HIS A 33 -22.64 -6.06 -1.81
C HIS A 33 -22.04 -6.65 -3.10
N ARG A 34 -22.22 -5.94 -4.21
CA ARG A 34 -21.47 -6.19 -5.44
C ARG A 34 -20.31 -5.21 -5.50
N VAL A 35 -19.11 -5.66 -5.80
CA VAL A 35 -17.91 -4.83 -5.94
C VAL A 35 -17.29 -5.10 -7.31
N THR A 36 -17.23 -4.05 -8.13
CA THR A 36 -16.52 -4.06 -9.41
C THR A 36 -15.28 -3.20 -9.27
N ILE A 37 -14.11 -3.76 -9.60
CA ILE A 37 -12.82 -3.09 -9.43
C ILE A 37 -12.25 -2.77 -10.80
N LEU A 38 -11.99 -1.49 -11.08
CA LEU A 38 -11.18 -1.07 -12.21
C LEU A 38 -9.70 -1.10 -11.78
N ALA A 39 -8.95 -2.07 -12.28
CA ALA A 39 -7.56 -2.31 -11.90
C ALA A 39 -6.61 -2.31 -13.10
N GLY A 40 -5.34 -2.01 -12.88
CA GLY A 40 -4.32 -2.09 -13.94
C GLY A 40 -4.07 -3.53 -14.37
N THR A 41 -3.45 -3.69 -15.55
CA THR A 41 -3.05 -5.00 -16.08
C THR A 41 -1.70 -5.50 -15.55
N ARG A 42 -0.95 -4.67 -14.82
CA ARG A 42 0.43 -4.95 -14.40
C ARG A 42 0.65 -4.69 -12.91
N SER A 43 1.56 -5.46 -12.31
CA SER A 43 2.05 -5.20 -10.95
C SER A 43 2.91 -3.94 -10.93
N TYR A 44 2.68 -3.08 -9.95
CA TYR A 44 3.52 -1.90 -9.72
C TYR A 44 4.89 -2.25 -9.14
N LEU A 45 5.02 -3.37 -8.42
CA LEU A 45 6.29 -3.77 -7.79
C LEU A 45 7.23 -4.41 -8.80
N THR A 46 6.71 -5.31 -9.65
CA THR A 46 7.52 -6.11 -10.57
C THR A 46 7.45 -5.64 -12.02
N GLY A 47 6.45 -4.82 -12.37
CA GLY A 47 6.16 -4.43 -13.75
C GLY A 47 5.58 -5.55 -14.62
N ALA A 48 5.48 -6.78 -14.10
CA ALA A 48 4.96 -7.94 -14.80
C ALA A 48 3.46 -7.82 -15.06
N SER A 49 2.97 -8.49 -16.12
CA SER A 49 1.53 -8.61 -16.35
C SER A 49 0.90 -9.51 -15.29
N ILE A 50 -0.17 -9.04 -14.66
CA ILE A 50 -0.95 -9.80 -13.66
C ILE A 50 -2.38 -10.06 -14.14
N ALA A 51 -2.77 -9.51 -15.29
CA ALA A 51 -4.08 -9.74 -15.89
C ALA A 51 -4.20 -11.18 -16.41
N ARG A 52 -5.27 -11.88 -16.01
CA ARG A 52 -5.67 -13.19 -16.56
C ARG A 52 -6.72 -13.08 -17.66
N GLY A 53 -7.28 -11.88 -17.85
CA GLY A 53 -8.27 -11.56 -18.86
C GLY A 53 -8.73 -10.11 -18.73
N ALA A 54 -9.61 -9.66 -19.62
CA ALA A 54 -10.19 -8.31 -19.52
C ALA A 54 -11.14 -8.16 -18.32
N ARG A 55 -11.81 -9.25 -17.94
CA ARG A 55 -12.71 -9.36 -16.80
C ARG A 55 -12.38 -10.62 -16.01
N GLU A 56 -12.23 -10.48 -14.69
CA GLU A 56 -11.87 -11.57 -13.79
C GLU A 56 -12.91 -11.63 -12.66
N VAL A 57 -13.55 -12.79 -12.46
CA VAL A 57 -14.45 -13.00 -11.32
C VAL A 57 -13.64 -13.64 -10.20
N LEU A 58 -13.53 -12.96 -9.04
CA LEU A 58 -12.75 -13.45 -7.90
C LEU A 58 -13.61 -14.27 -6.94
N ALA A 59 -14.87 -13.85 -6.76
CA ALA A 59 -15.86 -14.49 -5.90
C ALA A 59 -17.26 -14.03 -6.32
N PRO A 60 -18.35 -14.69 -5.84
CA PRO A 60 -19.70 -14.17 -6.01
C PRO A 60 -19.80 -12.71 -5.52
N GLY A 61 -20.21 -11.81 -6.42
CA GLY A 61 -20.31 -10.38 -6.13
C GLY A 61 -18.99 -9.61 -6.16
N LEU A 62 -17.86 -10.21 -6.52
CA LEU A 62 -16.55 -9.54 -6.58
C LEU A 62 -15.86 -9.79 -7.93
N GLU A 63 -15.63 -8.73 -8.69
CA GLU A 63 -14.99 -8.81 -10.00
C GLU A 63 -13.98 -7.69 -10.26
N ILE A 64 -13.02 -7.98 -11.13
CA ILE A 64 -12.03 -7.03 -11.66
C ILE A 64 -12.31 -6.81 -13.14
N ILE A 65 -12.20 -5.56 -13.57
CA ILE A 65 -12.11 -5.15 -14.97
C ILE A 65 -10.73 -4.51 -15.17
N ARG A 66 -9.94 -5.14 -16.03
CA ARG A 66 -8.56 -4.73 -16.30
C ARG A 66 -8.53 -3.56 -17.28
N CYS A 67 -7.91 -2.47 -16.86
CA CYS A 67 -7.74 -1.24 -17.63
C CYS A 67 -6.29 -1.14 -18.12
N GLY A 68 -6.11 -0.56 -19.30
CA GLY A 68 -4.84 -0.51 -20.00
C GLY A 68 -3.71 0.15 -19.21
N SER A 69 -2.49 -0.29 -19.48
CA SER A 69 -1.24 0.21 -18.92
C SER A 69 -0.27 0.45 -20.07
N ALA A 70 0.53 1.51 -19.99
CA ALA A 70 1.56 1.82 -20.99
C ALA A 70 2.75 0.85 -20.92
N GLY A 71 2.85 0.08 -19.83
CA GLY A 71 3.76 -1.05 -19.71
C GLY A 71 5.22 -0.63 -19.79
N ARG A 72 5.70 0.14 -18.81
CA ARG A 72 7.12 0.51 -18.57
C ARG A 72 7.30 1.34 -17.27
N VAL A 73 6.55 1.03 -16.22
CA VAL A 73 6.44 1.86 -15.00
C VAL A 73 7.78 2.12 -14.27
N HIS A 74 8.76 1.22 -14.46
CA HIS A 74 10.09 1.33 -13.86
C HIS A 74 11.15 1.96 -14.78
N ARG A 75 10.85 2.25 -16.05
CA ARG A 75 11.86 2.75 -17.01
C ARG A 75 12.37 4.13 -16.64
N ASN A 76 11.47 5.09 -16.41
CA ASN A 76 11.77 6.42 -15.89
C ASN A 76 10.46 7.13 -15.49
N PHE A 77 10.58 8.34 -14.94
CA PHE A 77 9.45 9.15 -14.49
C PHE A 77 8.41 9.43 -15.60
N ALA A 78 8.83 9.66 -16.85
CA ALA A 78 7.92 9.94 -17.95
C ALA A 78 7.08 8.70 -18.31
N TRP A 79 7.70 7.52 -18.40
CA TRP A 79 6.98 6.27 -18.63
C TRP A 79 6.05 5.90 -17.48
N ARG A 80 6.43 6.19 -16.23
CA ARG A 80 5.54 6.03 -15.07
C ARG A 80 4.33 6.95 -15.14
N THR A 81 4.54 8.21 -15.52
CA THR A 81 3.45 9.18 -15.68
C THR A 81 2.51 8.78 -16.83
N LEU A 82 3.07 8.34 -17.96
CA LEU A 82 2.29 7.82 -19.08
C LEU A 82 1.47 6.60 -18.66
N ASP A 83 2.03 5.70 -17.87
CA ASP A 83 1.31 4.53 -17.35
C ASP A 83 0.10 4.91 -16.51
N PHE A 84 0.27 5.86 -15.58
CA PHE A 84 -0.82 6.39 -14.77
C PHE A 84 -1.89 7.10 -15.62
N LEU A 85 -1.49 7.85 -16.65
CA LEU A 85 -2.42 8.52 -17.57
C LEU A 85 -3.20 7.51 -18.44
N THR A 86 -2.52 6.48 -18.96
CA THR A 86 -3.15 5.41 -19.74
C THR A 86 -4.19 4.67 -18.90
N PHE A 87 -3.87 4.33 -17.66
CA PHE A 87 -4.83 3.74 -16.75
C PHE A 87 -6.00 4.70 -16.47
N THR A 88 -5.72 5.97 -16.19
CA THR A 88 -6.75 6.98 -15.90
C THR A 88 -7.75 7.09 -17.06
N TRP A 89 -7.26 7.16 -18.30
CA TRP A 89 -8.11 7.23 -19.49
C TRP A 89 -8.93 5.94 -19.71
N THR A 90 -8.28 4.79 -19.65
CA THR A 90 -8.95 3.51 -19.92
C THR A 90 -9.93 3.13 -18.82
N SER A 91 -9.63 3.42 -17.55
CA SER A 91 -10.55 3.24 -16.43
C SER A 91 -11.75 4.19 -16.51
N LEU A 92 -11.58 5.43 -16.96
CA LEU A 92 -12.70 6.32 -17.24
C LEU A 92 -13.65 5.71 -18.27
N LEU A 93 -13.12 5.28 -19.43
CA LEU A 93 -13.93 4.68 -20.49
C LEU A 93 -14.63 3.39 -20.04
N ALA A 94 -13.94 2.53 -19.30
CA ALA A 94 -14.53 1.32 -18.74
C ALA A 94 -15.65 1.66 -17.75
N GLY A 95 -15.38 2.57 -16.80
CA GLY A 95 -16.33 3.00 -15.78
C GLY A 95 -17.61 3.63 -16.36
N LEU A 96 -17.49 4.40 -17.43
CA LEU A 96 -18.64 4.98 -18.14
C LEU A 96 -19.49 3.93 -18.85
N ARG A 97 -18.88 2.89 -19.42
CA ARG A 97 -19.57 1.79 -20.11
C ARG A 97 -20.20 0.75 -19.19
N LEU A 98 -19.82 0.72 -17.92
CA LEU A 98 -20.41 -0.20 -16.96
C LEU A 98 -21.89 0.10 -16.71
N GLY A 99 -22.61 -0.91 -16.23
CA GLY A 99 -23.99 -0.75 -15.75
C GLY A 99 -24.14 0.20 -14.56
N PRO A 100 -25.34 0.29 -13.97
CA PRO A 100 -25.61 1.13 -12.81
C PRO A 100 -24.77 0.67 -11.61
N ALA A 101 -24.25 1.64 -10.86
CA ALA A 101 -23.59 1.45 -9.57
C ALA A 101 -24.20 2.45 -8.58
N ASP A 102 -24.06 2.19 -7.28
CA ASP A 102 -24.62 3.04 -6.23
C ASP A 102 -23.59 4.04 -5.69
N VAL A 103 -22.30 3.71 -5.78
CA VAL A 103 -21.20 4.55 -5.27
C VAL A 103 -19.91 4.30 -6.04
N VAL A 104 -19.13 5.35 -6.25
CA VAL A 104 -17.75 5.25 -6.75
C VAL A 104 -16.79 5.44 -5.57
N TRP A 105 -15.87 4.50 -5.40
CA TRP A 105 -14.78 4.57 -4.44
C TRP A 105 -13.46 4.66 -5.20
N ALA A 106 -12.60 5.60 -4.82
CA ALA A 106 -11.25 5.72 -5.36
C ALA A 106 -10.23 5.87 -4.25
N THR A 107 -8.99 5.49 -4.56
CA THR A 107 -7.90 5.55 -3.58
C THR A 107 -6.78 6.45 -4.11
N SER A 108 -5.88 6.91 -3.26
CA SER A 108 -4.56 7.42 -3.63
C SER A 108 -3.48 6.63 -2.86
N PRO A 109 -2.24 6.54 -3.37
CA PRO A 109 -1.73 6.97 -4.69
C PRO A 109 -2.01 5.96 -5.82
N PRO A 110 -1.83 6.36 -7.11
CA PRO A 110 -1.53 7.73 -7.59
C PRO A 110 -2.79 8.64 -7.60
N LEU A 111 -2.64 9.97 -7.56
CA LEU A 111 -3.79 10.89 -7.61
C LEU A 111 -4.57 10.84 -8.94
N LEU A 112 -3.91 10.48 -10.05
CA LEU A 112 -4.53 10.49 -11.38
C LEU A 112 -5.73 9.53 -11.47
N GLN A 113 -5.68 8.36 -10.82
CA GLN A 113 -6.81 7.42 -10.80
C GLN A 113 -8.05 7.99 -10.10
N ALA A 114 -7.86 8.87 -9.11
CA ALA A 114 -8.97 9.52 -8.43
C ALA A 114 -9.67 10.54 -9.35
N ALA A 115 -8.96 11.10 -10.35
CA ALA A 115 -9.57 11.97 -11.36
C ALA A 115 -10.52 11.20 -12.28
N SER A 116 -10.16 9.98 -12.72
CA SER A 116 -11.10 9.16 -13.52
C SER A 116 -12.32 8.75 -12.69
N ALA A 117 -12.13 8.38 -11.43
CA ALA A 117 -13.22 8.06 -10.53
C ALA A 117 -14.18 9.24 -10.30
N TRP A 118 -13.64 10.44 -10.05
CA TRP A 118 -14.43 11.66 -9.95
C TRP A 118 -15.25 11.88 -11.23
N ALA A 119 -14.62 11.77 -12.41
CA ALA A 119 -15.29 11.96 -13.69
C ALA A 119 -16.39 10.92 -13.95
N ILE A 120 -16.17 9.65 -13.57
CA ILE A 120 -17.20 8.59 -13.63
C ILE A 120 -18.37 8.96 -12.70
N ALA A 121 -18.08 9.32 -11.45
CA ALA A 121 -19.10 9.65 -10.46
C ALA A 121 -19.94 10.85 -10.88
N ARG A 122 -19.33 11.90 -11.45
CA ARG A 122 -20.08 13.06 -11.96
C ARG A 122 -20.93 12.73 -13.18
N SER A 123 -20.37 12.00 -14.14
CA SER A 123 -21.09 11.59 -15.35
C SER A 123 -22.30 10.70 -15.03
N LYS A 124 -22.17 9.84 -14.01
CA LYS A 124 -23.23 8.93 -13.57
C LYS A 124 -24.09 9.47 -12.42
N ARG A 125 -23.84 10.70 -11.96
CA ARG A 125 -24.51 11.33 -10.80
C ARG A 125 -24.49 10.48 -9.53
N LEU A 126 -23.35 9.84 -9.26
CA LEU A 126 -23.12 8.98 -8.10
C LEU A 126 -22.35 9.70 -6.99
N PRO A 127 -22.60 9.33 -5.72
CA PRO A 127 -21.72 9.64 -4.60
C PRO A 127 -20.29 9.14 -4.87
N TRP A 128 -19.30 9.94 -4.50
CA TRP A 128 -17.89 9.64 -4.65
C TRP A 128 -17.17 9.70 -3.31
N VAL A 129 -16.58 8.56 -2.94
CA VAL A 129 -15.72 8.39 -1.77
C VAL A 129 -14.27 8.39 -2.23
N PHE A 130 -13.48 9.33 -1.72
CA PHE A 130 -12.06 9.41 -1.98
C PHE A 130 -11.26 9.01 -0.75
N GLU A 131 -10.54 7.89 -0.85
CA GLU A 131 -9.68 7.36 0.21
C GLU A 131 -8.22 7.80 0.01
N VAL A 132 -7.73 8.57 0.98
CA VAL A 132 -6.35 9.06 1.04
C VAL A 132 -5.53 8.14 1.93
N ARG A 133 -4.61 7.38 1.32
CA ARG A 133 -3.75 6.41 2.04
C ARG A 133 -2.32 6.89 2.21
N ASP A 134 -1.97 7.96 1.49
CA ASP A 134 -0.68 8.63 1.56
C ASP A 134 -0.86 10.07 1.04
N LEU A 135 -0.06 11.00 1.55
CA LEU A 135 -0.14 12.43 1.25
C LEU A 135 0.61 12.77 -0.04
N TRP A 136 0.08 12.33 -1.17
CA TRP A 136 0.57 12.74 -2.48
C TRP A 136 -0.07 14.07 -2.91
N PRO A 137 0.71 15.04 -3.44
CA PRO A 137 2.13 14.94 -3.83
C PRO A 137 3.14 15.34 -2.73
N ALA A 138 2.71 15.67 -1.51
CA ALA A 138 3.58 16.20 -0.46
C ALA A 138 4.79 15.30 -0.17
N PHE A 139 4.55 14.00 0.05
CA PHE A 139 5.63 13.03 0.28
C PHE A 139 6.66 13.03 -0.87
N ALA A 140 6.20 13.00 -2.12
CA ALA A 140 7.06 12.97 -3.30
C ALA A 140 7.94 14.22 -3.45
N ILE A 141 7.45 15.37 -2.98
CA ILE A 141 8.19 16.63 -2.97
C ILE A 141 9.26 16.59 -1.88
N GLU A 142 8.89 16.14 -0.68
CA GLU A 142 9.76 16.04 0.50
C GLU A 142 10.94 15.10 0.25
N VAL A 143 10.69 13.91 -0.29
CA VAL A 143 11.76 12.96 -0.65
C VAL A 143 12.50 13.30 -1.95
N GLY A 144 12.18 14.44 -2.57
CA GLY A 144 12.87 14.95 -3.76
C GLY A 144 12.63 14.12 -5.04
N VAL A 145 11.60 13.28 -5.10
CA VAL A 145 11.20 12.53 -6.31
C VAL A 145 10.54 13.47 -7.34
N LEU A 146 9.74 14.43 -6.87
CA LEU A 146 9.06 15.40 -7.71
C LEU A 146 9.68 16.80 -7.52
N ARG A 147 10.57 17.20 -8.43
CA ARG A 147 11.32 18.47 -8.34
C ARG A 147 10.83 19.58 -9.29
N ASN A 148 10.11 19.21 -10.36
CA ASN A 148 9.70 20.17 -11.38
C ASN A 148 8.57 21.08 -10.85
N ARG A 149 8.80 22.39 -10.78
CA ARG A 149 7.86 23.38 -10.21
C ARG A 149 6.48 23.37 -10.86
N LEU A 150 6.41 23.17 -12.18
CA LEU A 150 5.13 23.11 -12.89
C LEU A 150 4.37 21.83 -12.51
N LEU A 151 5.04 20.67 -12.50
CA LEU A 151 4.41 19.41 -12.10
C LEU A 151 3.99 19.42 -10.63
N ILE A 152 4.76 20.07 -9.76
CA ILE A 152 4.39 20.31 -8.36
C ILE A 152 3.10 21.14 -8.30
N ALA A 153 3.05 22.28 -8.99
CA ALA A 153 1.88 23.15 -9.00
C ALA A 153 0.63 22.43 -9.52
N LEU A 154 0.76 21.66 -10.61
CA LEU A 154 -0.33 20.85 -11.18
C LEU A 154 -0.78 19.75 -10.22
N SER A 155 0.15 19.06 -9.57
CA SER A 155 -0.18 17.98 -8.63
C SER A 155 -0.87 18.52 -7.37
N LEU A 156 -0.40 19.66 -6.83
CA LEU A 156 -1.03 20.34 -5.70
C LEU A 156 -2.40 20.92 -6.07
N TRP A 157 -2.56 21.40 -7.30
CA TRP A 157 -3.86 21.81 -7.82
C TRP A 157 -4.82 20.62 -7.89
N LEU A 158 -4.37 19.49 -8.45
CA LEU A 158 -5.17 18.27 -8.60
C LEU A 158 -5.57 17.71 -7.23
N GLU A 159 -4.65 17.66 -6.27
CA GLU A 159 -4.93 17.27 -4.88
C GLU A 159 -6.07 18.12 -4.29
N ARG A 160 -5.92 19.46 -4.31
CA ARG A 160 -6.93 20.38 -3.79
C ARG A 160 -8.27 20.24 -4.51
N PHE A 161 -8.23 20.07 -5.83
CA PHE A 161 -9.42 19.86 -6.64
C PHE A 161 -10.17 18.60 -6.20
N LEU A 162 -9.49 17.46 -6.13
CA LEU A 162 -10.08 16.17 -5.78
C LEU A 162 -10.65 16.19 -4.36
N TYR A 163 -9.88 16.68 -3.38
CA TYR A 163 -10.34 16.82 -2.00
C TYR A 163 -11.60 17.67 -1.87
N ARG A 164 -11.66 18.81 -2.56
CA ARG A 164 -12.83 19.70 -2.50
C ARG A 164 -14.06 19.09 -3.18
N ARG A 165 -13.87 18.24 -4.19
CA ARG A 165 -14.94 17.65 -5.00
C ARG A 165 -15.44 16.29 -4.49
N ALA A 166 -14.73 15.67 -3.55
CA ALA A 166 -15.17 14.45 -2.91
C ALA A 166 -16.42 14.69 -2.06
N ASP A 167 -17.39 13.78 -2.16
CA ASP A 167 -18.59 13.80 -1.31
C ASP A 167 -18.22 13.31 0.09
N ARG A 168 -17.31 12.33 0.16
CA ARG A 168 -16.64 11.87 1.37
C ARG A 168 -15.15 11.68 1.13
N VAL A 169 -14.34 12.10 2.10
CA VAL A 169 -12.91 11.82 2.14
C VAL A 169 -12.64 10.88 3.31
N VAL A 170 -12.02 9.74 3.02
CA VAL A 170 -11.58 8.78 4.03
C VAL A 170 -10.08 8.91 4.19
N VAL A 171 -9.61 8.99 5.43
CA VAL A 171 -8.18 8.91 5.77
C VAL A 171 -7.94 7.70 6.66
N ASN A 172 -6.76 7.11 6.59
CA ASN A 172 -6.39 5.94 7.39
C ASN A 172 -5.53 6.26 8.62
N SER A 173 -5.03 7.49 8.73
CA SER A 173 -4.18 7.93 9.84
C SER A 173 -4.68 9.26 10.43
N PRO A 174 -4.70 9.42 11.76
CA PRO A 174 -4.97 10.70 12.40
C PRO A 174 -4.05 11.82 11.88
N GLY A 175 -2.80 11.50 11.52
CA GLY A 175 -1.82 12.47 10.99
C GLY A 175 -2.25 13.13 9.69
N PHE A 176 -3.15 12.51 8.90
CA PHE A 176 -3.60 13.06 7.63
C PHE A 176 -4.74 14.07 7.78
N ILE A 177 -5.44 14.08 8.93
CA ILE A 177 -6.62 14.91 9.17
C ILE A 177 -6.30 16.39 8.97
N ARG A 178 -5.22 16.88 9.61
CA ARG A 178 -4.81 18.29 9.52
C ARG A 178 -4.50 18.70 8.09
N HIS A 179 -3.75 17.86 7.37
CA HIS A 179 -3.38 18.10 5.98
C HIS A 179 -4.61 18.20 5.08
N VAL A 180 -5.49 17.20 5.15
CA VAL A 180 -6.70 17.12 4.32
C VAL A 180 -7.67 18.27 4.63
N LYS A 181 -7.88 18.63 5.91
CA LYS A 181 -8.66 19.82 6.30
C LYS A 181 -8.04 21.10 5.73
N GLY A 182 -6.72 21.26 5.84
CA GLY A 182 -5.96 22.39 5.29
C GLY A 182 -6.05 22.56 3.77
N ARG A 183 -6.50 21.53 3.05
CA ARG A 183 -6.74 21.56 1.59
C ARG A 183 -8.22 21.80 1.21
N GLY A 184 -9.08 22.10 2.19
CA GLY A 184 -10.47 22.52 1.95
C GLY A 184 -11.52 21.43 2.10
N VAL A 185 -11.21 20.32 2.77
CA VAL A 185 -12.19 19.30 3.15
C VAL A 185 -12.88 19.73 4.44
N ALA A 186 -14.22 19.78 4.40
CA ALA A 186 -15.03 20.07 5.58
C ALA A 186 -15.03 18.86 6.51
N GLU A 187 -15.07 19.11 7.83
CA GLU A 187 -15.07 18.05 8.85
C GLU A 187 -16.23 17.06 8.68
N SER A 188 -17.41 17.57 8.33
CA SER A 188 -18.60 16.74 8.05
C SER A 188 -18.43 15.77 6.87
N ARG A 189 -17.44 15.99 5.99
CA ARG A 189 -17.12 15.12 4.85
C ARG A 189 -15.90 14.23 5.10
N LEU A 190 -15.16 14.45 6.18
CA LEU A 190 -13.95 13.71 6.51
C LEU A 190 -14.29 12.55 7.46
N THR A 191 -13.72 11.37 7.21
CA THR A 191 -13.89 10.20 8.08
C THR A 191 -12.56 9.50 8.25
N LEU A 192 -12.18 9.25 9.51
CA LEU A 192 -11.02 8.42 9.84
C LEU A 192 -11.48 6.95 9.86
N ILE A 193 -10.90 6.14 8.97
CA ILE A 193 -11.08 4.69 8.95
C ILE A 193 -9.69 4.07 8.97
N PRO A 194 -9.17 3.66 10.15
CA PRO A 194 -7.86 3.04 10.27
C PRO A 194 -7.74 1.78 9.40
N ASN A 195 -6.51 1.45 9.01
CA ASN A 195 -6.25 0.17 8.36
C ASN A 195 -6.55 -0.95 9.37
N GLY A 196 -7.32 -1.95 8.93
CA GLY A 196 -7.49 -3.21 9.64
C GLY A 196 -6.56 -4.30 9.12
N VAL A 197 -6.58 -5.44 9.79
CA VAL A 197 -5.87 -6.66 9.40
C VAL A 197 -6.87 -7.82 9.27
N GLU A 198 -6.55 -8.84 8.48
CA GLU A 198 -7.28 -10.12 8.53
C GLU A 198 -6.91 -10.83 9.82
N ALA A 199 -7.73 -10.66 10.86
CA ALA A 199 -7.45 -11.15 12.20
C ALA A 199 -7.30 -12.69 12.24
N ARG A 200 -7.98 -13.42 11.34
CA ARG A 200 -7.90 -14.89 11.28
C ARG A 200 -6.52 -15.42 10.88
N MET A 201 -5.65 -14.55 10.35
CA MET A 201 -4.27 -14.89 10.02
C MET A 201 -3.41 -15.05 11.28
N PHE A 202 -3.83 -14.47 12.41
CA PHE A 202 -3.01 -14.43 13.62
C PHE A 202 -3.69 -15.21 14.75
N ASP A 203 -2.94 -16.12 15.36
CA ASP A 203 -3.34 -16.81 16.58
C ASP A 203 -2.55 -16.22 17.76
N PRO A 204 -3.21 -15.53 18.71
CA PRO A 204 -2.53 -15.01 19.91
C PRO A 204 -1.88 -16.07 20.79
N ALA A 205 -2.22 -17.35 20.62
CA ALA A 205 -1.62 -18.47 21.34
C ALA A 205 -0.38 -19.06 20.62
N ALA A 206 -0.09 -18.64 19.39
CA ALA A 206 1.12 -19.06 18.70
C ALA A 206 2.37 -18.47 19.38
N ASP A 207 3.42 -19.28 19.52
CA ASP A 207 4.67 -18.91 20.18
C ASP A 207 5.85 -18.69 19.21
N GLY A 208 5.62 -18.91 17.91
CA GLY A 208 6.63 -18.76 16.87
C GLY A 208 7.82 -19.72 17.01
N SER A 209 7.67 -20.81 17.76
CA SER A 209 8.75 -21.75 18.09
C SER A 209 9.39 -22.38 16.86
N SER A 210 8.64 -22.57 15.78
CA SER A 210 9.17 -23.12 14.54
C SER A 210 10.10 -22.11 13.85
N PHE A 211 9.73 -20.83 13.80
CA PHE A 211 10.57 -19.76 13.27
C PHE A 211 11.80 -19.51 14.15
N ARG A 212 11.64 -19.48 15.48
CA ARG A 212 12.77 -19.38 16.41
C ARG A 212 13.79 -20.49 16.21
N SER A 213 13.31 -21.72 16.03
CA SER A 213 14.16 -22.90 15.80
C SER A 213 14.85 -22.85 14.44
N ALA A 214 14.12 -22.51 13.37
CA ALA A 214 14.65 -22.41 12.01
C ALA A 214 15.76 -21.37 11.86
N HIS A 215 15.75 -20.32 12.70
CA HIS A 215 16.69 -19.22 12.66
C HIS A 215 17.65 -19.18 13.87
N ALA A 216 17.73 -20.26 14.64
CA ALA A 216 18.61 -20.40 15.81
C ALA A 216 18.50 -19.22 16.81
N LEU A 217 17.29 -18.69 17.00
CA LEU A 217 17.04 -17.54 17.89
C LEU A 217 17.05 -17.96 19.36
N GLY A 218 16.66 -19.20 19.67
CA GLY A 218 16.61 -19.73 21.03
C GLY A 218 15.75 -18.86 21.95
N GLU A 219 16.24 -18.66 23.18
CA GLU A 219 15.58 -17.85 24.22
C GLU A 219 15.94 -16.35 24.14
N ARG A 220 16.53 -15.89 23.02
CA ARG A 220 16.83 -14.47 22.85
C ARG A 220 15.54 -13.65 22.78
N PHE A 221 15.62 -12.41 23.25
CA PHE A 221 14.64 -11.37 23.01
C PHE A 221 14.70 -10.95 21.55
N VAL A 222 13.63 -11.21 20.80
CA VAL A 222 13.57 -11.01 19.34
C VAL A 222 12.85 -9.69 19.03
N ALA A 223 13.61 -8.70 18.56
CA ALA A 223 13.08 -7.44 18.04
C ALA A 223 12.97 -7.53 16.51
N VAL A 224 11.75 -7.61 15.99
CA VAL A 224 11.48 -7.85 14.56
C VAL A 224 11.12 -6.55 13.85
N TYR A 225 11.83 -6.24 12.77
CA TYR A 225 11.34 -5.35 11.70
C TYR A 225 10.88 -6.19 10.52
N ALA A 226 9.61 -6.08 10.13
CA ALA A 226 9.05 -6.76 8.97
C ALA A 226 8.51 -5.74 7.95
N GLY A 227 9.19 -5.60 6.81
CA GLY A 227 8.80 -4.59 5.83
C GLY A 227 9.84 -4.30 4.74
N ALA A 228 9.56 -3.24 3.97
CA ALA A 228 10.46 -2.80 2.93
C ALA A 228 11.78 -2.28 3.53
N HIS A 229 12.91 -2.63 2.92
CA HIS A 229 14.23 -2.09 3.26
C HIS A 229 14.53 -0.92 2.32
N GLY A 230 13.74 0.13 2.47
CA GLY A 230 13.81 1.34 1.66
C GLY A 230 14.51 2.49 2.39
N LEU A 231 14.92 3.49 1.62
CA LEU A 231 15.50 4.73 2.15
C LEU A 231 14.57 5.45 3.13
N SER A 232 13.25 5.35 2.91
CA SER A 232 12.21 5.93 3.77
C SER A 232 11.78 4.98 4.91
N ASN A 233 12.68 4.12 5.37
CA ASN A 233 12.46 3.26 6.54
C ASN A 233 13.59 3.42 7.56
N ASP A 234 14.61 4.24 7.25
CA ASP A 234 15.78 4.57 8.08
C ASP A 234 16.31 3.44 8.98
N LEU A 235 16.43 2.24 8.42
CA LEU A 235 16.84 1.04 9.16
C LEU A 235 18.28 1.13 9.70
N GLY A 236 19.05 2.12 9.24
CA GLY A 236 20.37 2.44 9.79
C GLY A 236 20.31 2.83 11.27
N VAL A 237 19.19 3.39 11.75
CA VAL A 237 18.96 3.68 13.17
C VAL A 237 18.80 2.40 13.98
N VAL A 238 18.13 1.38 13.42
CA VAL A 238 18.00 0.07 14.09
C VAL A 238 19.36 -0.63 14.18
N LEU A 239 20.20 -0.53 13.15
CA LEU A 239 21.58 -1.03 13.21
C LEU A 239 22.41 -0.29 14.26
N GLN A 240 22.24 1.02 14.39
CA GLN A 240 22.90 1.77 15.46
C GLN A 240 22.49 1.25 16.85
N ALA A 241 21.19 1.03 17.08
CA ALA A 241 20.70 0.46 18.33
C ALA A 241 21.27 -0.95 18.57
N ALA A 242 21.39 -1.77 17.52
CA ALA A 242 22.02 -3.09 17.61
C ALA A 242 23.49 -2.99 18.02
N GLY A 243 24.24 -2.01 17.49
CA GLY A 243 25.62 -1.74 17.87
C GLY A 243 25.77 -1.28 19.33
N GLU A 244 24.87 -0.41 19.81
CA GLU A 244 24.83 0.04 21.21
C GLU A 244 24.54 -1.13 22.18
N LEU A 245 23.79 -2.14 21.73
CA LEU A 245 23.39 -3.32 22.50
C LEU A 245 24.20 -4.58 22.17
N ARG A 246 25.37 -4.46 21.53
CA ARG A 246 26.16 -5.62 21.07
C ARG A 246 26.63 -6.56 22.19
N GLU A 247 26.82 -6.03 23.40
CA GLU A 247 27.24 -6.82 24.56
C GLU A 247 26.05 -7.58 25.19
N GLU A 248 24.82 -7.16 24.89
CA GLU A 248 23.57 -7.79 25.34
C GLU A 248 23.24 -8.99 24.44
N ARG A 249 24.00 -10.08 24.59
CA ARG A 249 23.88 -11.31 23.77
C ARG A 249 22.50 -11.99 23.83
N GLY A 250 21.67 -11.59 24.80
CA GLY A 250 20.29 -12.03 24.92
C GLY A 250 19.34 -11.36 23.92
N ILE A 251 19.78 -10.41 23.09
CA ILE A 251 18.92 -9.68 22.15
C ILE A 251 19.27 -10.07 20.71
N ALA A 252 18.25 -10.22 19.86
CA ALA A 252 18.40 -10.40 18.42
C ALA A 252 17.51 -9.39 17.66
N PHE A 253 18.10 -8.64 16.74
CA PHE A 253 17.40 -7.78 15.80
C PHE A 253 17.19 -8.54 14.50
N VAL A 254 15.94 -8.83 14.16
CA VAL A 254 15.58 -9.62 12.98
C VAL A 254 14.89 -8.74 11.95
N PHE A 255 15.48 -8.62 10.77
CA PHE A 255 14.98 -7.85 9.65
C PHE A 255 14.40 -8.81 8.60
N VAL A 256 13.08 -8.82 8.44
CA VAL A 256 12.36 -9.65 7.46
C VAL A 256 11.88 -8.76 6.31
N GLY A 257 12.42 -8.99 5.11
CA GLY A 257 11.96 -8.29 3.93
C GLY A 257 13.04 -8.04 2.89
N ASP A 258 12.76 -7.09 2.02
CA ASP A 258 13.63 -6.73 0.90
C ASP A 258 13.49 -5.26 0.54
N GLY A 259 14.47 -4.74 -0.19
CA GLY A 259 14.48 -3.38 -0.68
C GLY A 259 15.88 -2.93 -1.09
N LYS A 260 15.95 -1.74 -1.68
CA LYS A 260 17.19 -1.21 -2.25
C LYS A 260 18.31 -1.02 -1.23
N GLU A 261 17.98 -0.78 0.03
CA GLU A 261 18.95 -0.54 1.09
C GLU A 261 19.44 -1.85 1.75
N LYS A 262 18.81 -2.99 1.49
CA LYS A 262 19.11 -4.25 2.21
C LYS A 262 20.59 -4.62 2.13
N GLY A 263 21.15 -4.68 0.92
CA GLY A 263 22.57 -5.02 0.75
C GLY A 263 23.54 -4.02 1.39
N VAL A 264 23.17 -2.74 1.46
CA VAL A 264 23.98 -1.72 2.14
C VAL A 264 23.94 -1.92 3.65
N LEU A 265 22.77 -2.24 4.21
CA LEU A 265 22.58 -2.52 5.63
C LEU A 265 23.30 -3.80 6.06
N GLU A 266 23.23 -4.86 5.25
CA GLU A 266 23.96 -6.12 5.48
C GLU A 266 25.48 -5.88 5.52
N ALA A 267 26.02 -5.19 4.52
CA ALA A 267 27.45 -4.87 4.46
C ALA A 267 27.90 -3.99 5.64
N ARG A 268 27.05 -3.07 6.09
CA ARG A 268 27.32 -2.23 7.27
C ARG A 268 27.36 -3.06 8.55
N ALA A 269 26.40 -3.95 8.75
CA ALA A 269 26.36 -4.83 9.92
C ALA A 269 27.59 -5.75 9.99
N GLU A 270 28.03 -6.27 8.84
CA GLU A 270 29.27 -7.06 8.74
C GLU A 270 30.51 -6.22 9.07
N ALA A 271 30.63 -5.01 8.51
CA ALA A 271 31.76 -4.11 8.76
C ALA A 271 31.84 -3.65 10.23
N GLU A 272 30.70 -3.51 10.89
CA GLU A 272 30.60 -3.14 12.32
C GLU A 272 30.72 -4.35 13.26
N GLY A 273 30.72 -5.59 12.74
CA GLY A 273 30.83 -6.82 13.52
C GLY A 273 29.59 -7.10 14.39
N LEU A 274 28.39 -6.84 13.85
CA LEU A 274 27.13 -6.99 14.58
C LEU A 274 26.60 -8.43 14.56
N ASP A 275 26.97 -9.22 15.58
CA ASP A 275 26.54 -10.62 15.73
C ASP A 275 25.09 -10.79 16.25
N ASN A 276 24.45 -9.69 16.67
CA ASN A 276 23.07 -9.65 17.18
C ASN A 276 22.04 -9.23 16.13
N VAL A 277 22.41 -9.21 14.84
CA VAL A 277 21.55 -8.85 13.72
C VAL A 277 21.36 -10.03 12.78
N LEU A 278 20.12 -10.25 12.33
CA LEU A 278 19.77 -11.27 11.34
C LEU A 278 18.92 -10.65 10.21
N PHE A 279 19.41 -10.74 8.98
CA PHE A 279 18.66 -10.35 7.79
C PHE A 279 18.04 -11.59 7.11
N LEU A 280 16.74 -11.54 6.86
CA LEU A 280 15.96 -12.63 6.26
C LEU A 280 15.28 -12.16 4.97
N PRO A 281 15.10 -13.05 3.97
CA PRO A 281 14.33 -12.73 2.78
C PRO A 281 12.86 -12.41 3.12
N PRO A 282 12.11 -11.77 2.19
CA PRO A 282 10.67 -11.63 2.36
C PRO A 282 10.00 -13.01 2.38
N VAL A 283 9.06 -13.18 3.29
CA VAL A 283 8.25 -14.40 3.42
C VAL A 283 6.87 -14.23 2.79
N ALA A 284 6.16 -15.33 2.56
CA ALA A 284 4.76 -15.26 2.11
C ALA A 284 3.89 -14.58 3.18
N LYS A 285 2.76 -14.00 2.76
CA LYS A 285 1.86 -13.29 3.66
C LYS A 285 1.34 -14.21 4.76
N GLU A 286 1.09 -15.47 4.44
CA GLU A 286 0.58 -16.50 5.34
C GLU A 286 1.60 -16.90 6.40
N GLU A 287 2.91 -16.75 6.13
CA GLU A 287 4.00 -17.07 7.05
C GLU A 287 4.26 -15.93 8.06
N MET A 288 3.74 -14.72 7.80
CA MET A 288 3.93 -13.58 8.69
C MET A 288 3.36 -13.79 10.09
N ALA A 289 2.37 -14.67 10.24
CA ALA A 289 1.83 -15.02 11.55
C ALA A 289 2.90 -15.64 12.46
N GLU A 290 3.70 -16.55 11.91
CA GLU A 290 4.77 -17.23 12.65
C GLU A 290 5.93 -16.28 12.97
N VAL A 291 6.29 -15.42 12.00
CA VAL A 291 7.32 -14.38 12.21
C VAL A 291 6.94 -13.46 13.36
N LEU A 292 5.69 -13.01 13.42
CA LEU A 292 5.21 -12.11 14.47
C LEU A 292 5.00 -12.81 15.80
N ALA A 293 4.56 -14.08 15.80
CA ALA A 293 4.46 -14.90 17.01
C ALA A 293 5.84 -15.15 17.65
N ALA A 294 6.90 -15.22 16.84
CA ALA A 294 8.26 -15.37 17.33
C ALA A 294 8.84 -14.07 17.94
N ALA A 295 8.23 -12.91 17.68
CA ALA A 295 8.73 -11.61 18.12
C ALA A 295 8.35 -11.31 19.57
N ASP A 296 9.30 -10.84 20.36
CA ASP A 296 9.01 -10.23 21.67
C ASP A 296 8.65 -8.74 21.50
N CYS A 297 9.15 -8.11 20.43
CA CYS A 297 8.89 -6.72 20.10
C CYS A 297 8.83 -6.51 18.57
N GLY A 298 7.84 -5.74 18.11
CA GLY A 298 7.77 -5.26 16.73
C GLY A 298 8.37 -3.85 16.60
N ILE A 299 9.29 -3.68 15.66
CA ILE A 299 9.94 -2.40 15.35
C ILE A 299 9.13 -1.66 14.29
N ALA A 300 8.67 -0.46 14.61
CA ALA A 300 8.02 0.46 13.68
C ALA A 300 8.85 1.76 13.56
N ILE A 301 9.40 2.01 12.37
CA ILE A 301 10.34 3.11 12.08
C ILE A 301 10.02 3.79 10.75
N LEU A 302 10.62 4.96 10.48
CA LEU A 302 10.31 5.92 9.41
C LEU A 302 11.49 6.18 8.49
#